data_AF-A0A1W2E6Q0-F1
#
_entry.id   AF-A0A1W2E6Q0-F1
#
_cell.length_a   1.000
_cell.length_b   1.000
_cell.length_c   1.000
_cell.angle_alpha   90.00
_cell.angle_beta   90.00
_cell.angle_gamma   90.00
#
_symmetry.space_group_name_H-M   'P 1'
#
loop_
_entity.id
_entity.type
_entity.pdbx_description
1 polymer ?
#
loop_
_entity_poly.entity_id
_entity_poly.type
_entity_poly.pdbx_seq_one_letter_code
_entity_poly.pdbx_strand_id
1 'polypeptide(L)'
;SHKDFDLLQAEGKHFVCRIKIKTTRTIIKQNLVPEDTHIFYDAEVLLGTPGVNQSETPVRVVGYKIAGSTFYVATDRHDLTAEQVAKIYKLRWDIESFFKWWKKHLKVYHLIARSEYGVMVQILGGLISYLLMAIYCHDKFNEKVSIKRIRQLRNDIQNELRYPLSGDRAVKKRTKKKKKKSAKT
;
A
#
# COMPACT_ATOMS: atom_id res chain seq x y z
N SER A 1 -21.72 -4.99 -6.30
CA SER A 1 -22.55 -5.73 -7.27
C SER A 1 -21.74 -5.95 -8.54
N HIS A 2 -22.07 -6.87 -9.45
CA HIS A 2 -21.36 -6.93 -10.74
C HIS A 2 -21.63 -5.69 -11.59
N LYS A 3 -22.78 -5.02 -11.37
CA LYS A 3 -23.09 -3.69 -11.91
C LYS A 3 -22.03 -2.63 -11.59
N ASP A 4 -21.30 -2.79 -10.49
CA ASP A 4 -20.26 -1.83 -10.11
C ASP A 4 -19.11 -1.86 -11.12
N PHE A 5 -18.83 -3.02 -11.74
CA PHE A 5 -17.83 -3.12 -12.80
C PHE A 5 -18.28 -2.38 -14.06
N ASP A 6 -19.56 -2.46 -14.41
CA ASP A 6 -20.12 -1.71 -15.54
C ASP A 6 -20.02 -0.20 -15.28
N LEU A 7 -20.38 0.26 -14.08
CA LEU A 7 -20.28 1.66 -13.67
C LEU A 7 -18.83 2.17 -13.71
N LEU A 8 -17.88 1.41 -13.16
CA LEU A 8 -16.47 1.81 -13.17
C LEU A 8 -15.92 1.96 -14.59
N GLN A 9 -16.26 1.02 -15.49
CA GLN A 9 -15.85 1.11 -16.89
C GLN A 9 -16.50 2.29 -17.61
N ALA A 10 -17.81 2.52 -17.39
CA ALA A 10 -18.52 3.65 -17.97
C ALA A 10 -17.95 5.01 -17.52
N GLU A 11 -17.45 5.09 -16.28
CA GLU A 11 -16.79 6.27 -15.73
C GLU A 11 -15.30 6.38 -16.10
N GLY A 12 -14.74 5.43 -16.86
CA GLY A 12 -13.32 5.39 -17.22
C GLY A 12 -12.38 5.14 -16.03
N LYS A 13 -12.88 4.51 -14.96
CA LYS A 13 -12.13 4.22 -13.73
C LYS A 13 -11.55 2.81 -13.77
N HIS A 14 -10.23 2.74 -13.91
CA HIS A 14 -9.51 1.48 -13.90
C HIS A 14 -9.53 0.77 -12.54
N PHE A 15 -9.67 -0.55 -12.57
CA PHE A 15 -9.77 -1.34 -11.35
C PHE A 15 -9.04 -2.69 -11.43
N VAL A 16 -8.67 -3.20 -10.25
CA VAL A 16 -8.11 -4.54 -10.04
C VAL A 16 -8.76 -5.10 -8.77
N CYS A 17 -9.80 -5.90 -8.92
CA CYS A 17 -10.69 -6.30 -7.84
C CYS A 17 -10.77 -7.83 -7.71
N ARG A 18 -10.60 -8.36 -6.50
CA ARG A 18 -10.80 -9.80 -6.29
C ARG A 18 -12.28 -10.16 -6.37
N ILE A 19 -12.55 -11.24 -7.08
CA ILE A 19 -13.86 -11.87 -7.14
C ILE A 19 -13.86 -13.18 -6.34
N LYS A 20 -15.06 -13.64 -5.96
CA LYS A 20 -15.21 -14.92 -5.26
C LYS A 20 -14.91 -16.07 -6.22
N ILE A 21 -14.34 -17.15 -5.69
CA ILE A 21 -14.03 -18.35 -6.49
C ILE A 21 -15.29 -18.93 -7.13
N LYS A 22 -16.43 -18.87 -6.42
CA LYS A 22 -17.73 -19.38 -6.91
C LYS A 22 -18.47 -18.42 -7.83
N THR A 23 -17.91 -17.26 -8.18
CA THR A 23 -18.55 -16.32 -9.09
C THR A 23 -18.70 -16.96 -10.47
N THR A 24 -19.94 -16.99 -10.98
CA THR A 24 -20.28 -17.43 -12.34
C THR A 24 -19.55 -16.56 -13.36
N ARG A 25 -18.97 -17.22 -14.36
CA ARG A 25 -18.12 -16.60 -15.37
C ARG A 25 -18.49 -17.18 -16.73
N THR A 26 -19.07 -16.36 -17.59
CA THR A 26 -19.36 -16.75 -18.97
C THR A 26 -18.19 -16.29 -19.83
N ILE A 27 -17.38 -17.23 -20.32
CA ILE A 27 -16.18 -16.91 -21.11
C ILE A 27 -16.60 -16.39 -22.48
N ILE A 28 -16.09 -15.21 -22.85
CA ILE A 28 -16.21 -14.65 -24.20
C ILE A 28 -14.95 -14.99 -24.98
N LYS A 29 -13.79 -14.78 -24.37
CA LYS A 29 -12.49 -14.99 -24.99
C LYS A 29 -11.49 -15.48 -23.96
N GLN A 30 -10.70 -16.49 -24.30
CA GLN A 30 -9.63 -16.97 -23.46
C GLN A 30 -8.27 -16.48 -23.98
N ASN A 31 -7.43 -15.99 -23.08
CA ASN A 31 -6.08 -15.54 -23.40
C ASN A 31 -5.07 -16.66 -23.14
N LEU A 32 -3.92 -16.61 -23.81
CA LEU A 32 -2.83 -17.56 -23.59
C LEU A 32 -2.23 -17.33 -22.19
N VAL A 33 -2.07 -18.41 -21.42
CA VAL A 33 -1.39 -18.38 -20.13
C VAL A 33 -0.04 -19.07 -20.27
N PRO A 34 1.10 -18.41 -19.98
CA PRO A 34 2.41 -19.05 -20.07
C PRO A 34 2.58 -20.13 -18.99
N GLU A 35 3.12 -21.29 -19.37
CA GLU A 35 3.21 -22.49 -18.53
C GLU A 35 4.15 -22.35 -17.31
N ASP A 36 5.15 -21.46 -17.38
CA ASP A 36 6.13 -21.23 -16.30
C ASP A 36 5.70 -20.18 -15.27
N THR A 37 4.41 -19.81 -15.24
CA THR A 37 3.92 -18.76 -14.35
C THR A 37 2.97 -19.29 -13.28
N HIS A 38 2.80 -18.52 -12.22
CA HIS A 38 1.82 -18.81 -11.17
C HIS A 38 0.38 -18.44 -11.58
N ILE A 39 0.20 -17.98 -12.81
CA ILE A 39 -1.08 -17.71 -13.44
C ILE A 39 -1.59 -19.03 -14.04
N PHE A 40 -2.87 -19.34 -13.85
CA PHE A 40 -3.50 -20.54 -14.45
C PHE A 40 -4.75 -20.19 -15.26
N TYR A 41 -5.19 -18.92 -15.25
CA TYR A 41 -6.40 -18.48 -15.91
C TYR A 41 -6.27 -17.02 -16.34
N ASP A 42 -6.60 -16.73 -17.59
CA ASP A 42 -6.74 -15.37 -18.12
C ASP A 42 -7.81 -15.40 -19.21
N ALA A 43 -8.91 -14.69 -19.01
CA ALA A 43 -10.02 -14.66 -19.95
C ALA A 43 -10.84 -13.39 -19.82
N GLU A 44 -11.42 -12.93 -20.92
CA GLU A 44 -12.52 -11.96 -20.92
C GLU A 44 -13.83 -12.69 -20.71
N VAL A 45 -14.59 -12.26 -19.70
CA VAL A 45 -15.81 -12.92 -19.25
C VAL A 45 -16.91 -11.92 -18.92
N LEU A 46 -18.16 -12.35 -19.02
CA LEU A 46 -19.26 -11.69 -18.33
C LEU A 46 -19.37 -12.26 -16.92
N LEU A 47 -19.36 -11.37 -15.92
CA LEU A 47 -19.35 -11.74 -14.51
C LEU A 47 -20.76 -11.80 -13.94
N GLY A 48 -21.15 -12.96 -13.41
CA GLY A 48 -22.45 -13.18 -12.78
C GLY A 48 -23.34 -14.15 -13.53
N THR A 49 -24.55 -14.33 -13.00
CA THR A 49 -25.52 -15.27 -13.55
C THR A 49 -26.40 -14.54 -14.56
N PRO A 50 -26.51 -15.04 -15.82
CA PRO A 50 -27.37 -14.46 -16.84
C PRO A 50 -28.80 -14.23 -16.34
N GLY A 51 -29.36 -13.05 -16.64
CA GLY A 51 -30.72 -12.68 -16.22
C GLY A 51 -30.91 -12.36 -14.73
N VAL A 52 -29.88 -12.49 -13.90
CA VAL A 52 -29.96 -12.19 -12.46
C VAL A 52 -29.07 -11.02 -12.07
N ASN A 53 -27.77 -11.13 -12.33
CA ASN A 53 -26.79 -10.15 -11.87
C ASN A 53 -25.52 -10.15 -12.73
N GLN A 54 -25.65 -10.53 -14.00
CA GLN A 54 -24.52 -10.53 -14.93
C GLN A 54 -24.11 -9.09 -15.26
N SER A 55 -22.81 -8.85 -15.42
CA SER A 55 -22.30 -7.62 -16.00
C SER A 55 -22.74 -7.50 -17.46
N GLU A 56 -22.99 -6.28 -17.92
CA GLU A 56 -23.34 -6.01 -19.32
C GLU A 56 -22.06 -5.91 -20.16
N THR A 57 -21.02 -5.31 -19.59
CA THR A 57 -19.72 -5.15 -20.24
C THR A 57 -18.81 -6.34 -19.88
N PRO A 58 -18.06 -6.89 -20.84
CA PRO A 58 -17.03 -7.88 -20.57
C PRO A 58 -15.97 -7.34 -19.60
N VAL A 59 -15.48 -8.20 -18.71
CA VAL A 59 -14.39 -7.90 -17.78
C VAL A 59 -13.31 -8.95 -17.92
N ARG A 60 -12.04 -8.55 -17.91
CA ARG A 60 -10.94 -9.50 -17.90
C ARG A 60 -10.76 -10.09 -16.50
N VAL A 61 -10.64 -11.41 -16.41
CA VAL A 61 -10.40 -12.13 -15.16
C VAL A 61 -9.09 -12.89 -15.25
N VAL A 62 -8.21 -12.61 -14.30
CA VAL A 62 -6.93 -13.30 -14.11
C VAL A 62 -7.03 -14.18 -12.86
N GLY A 63 -6.75 -15.47 -13.00
CA GLY A 63 -6.65 -16.42 -11.90
C GLY A 63 -5.21 -16.85 -11.67
N TYR A 64 -4.77 -16.79 -10.42
CA TYR A 64 -3.40 -17.15 -10.04
C TYR A 64 -3.35 -17.83 -8.67
N LYS A 65 -2.29 -18.60 -8.44
CA LYS A 65 -2.08 -19.37 -7.21
C LYS A 65 -0.81 -18.92 -6.51
N ILE A 66 -0.90 -18.60 -5.22
CA ILE A 66 0.27 -18.24 -4.41
C ILE A 66 0.15 -18.84 -3.02
N ALA A 67 1.23 -19.43 -2.51
CA ALA A 67 1.28 -20.06 -1.18
C ALA A 67 0.10 -21.01 -0.90
N GLY A 68 -0.25 -21.86 -1.88
CA GLY A 68 -1.36 -22.81 -1.78
C GLY A 68 -2.77 -22.21 -1.94
N SER A 69 -2.89 -20.88 -2.01
CA SER A 69 -4.18 -20.18 -2.12
C SER A 69 -4.46 -19.73 -3.55
N THR A 70 -5.72 -19.89 -3.98
CA THR A 70 -6.20 -19.52 -5.32
C THR A 70 -6.94 -18.17 -5.27
N PHE A 71 -6.61 -17.30 -6.20
CA PHE A 71 -7.21 -15.98 -6.35
C PHE A 71 -7.75 -15.79 -7.77
N TYR A 72 -8.86 -15.07 -7.89
CA TYR A 72 -9.39 -14.57 -9.15
C TYR A 72 -9.58 -13.07 -9.02
N VAL A 73 -9.10 -12.34 -10.01
CA VAL A 73 -9.05 -10.88 -10.02
C VAL A 73 -9.66 -10.38 -11.32
N ALA A 74 -10.69 -9.56 -11.20
CA ALA A 74 -11.34 -8.87 -12.29
C ALA A 74 -10.67 -7.50 -12.54
N THR A 75 -10.50 -7.13 -13.80
CA THR A 75 -9.90 -5.87 -14.23
C THR A 75 -10.39 -5.46 -15.62
N ASP A 76 -10.36 -4.17 -15.89
CA ASP A 76 -10.53 -3.55 -17.21
C ASP A 76 -9.19 -3.18 -17.88
N ARG A 77 -8.06 -3.53 -17.24
CA ARG A 77 -6.71 -3.21 -17.75
C ARG A 77 -6.20 -4.30 -18.69
N HIS A 78 -6.41 -4.09 -19.98
CA HIS A 78 -5.92 -4.97 -21.05
C HIS A 78 -4.47 -4.67 -21.46
N ASP A 79 -3.96 -3.49 -21.09
CA ASP A 79 -2.57 -3.06 -21.32
C ASP A 79 -1.55 -3.76 -20.39
N LEU A 80 -2.02 -4.42 -19.34
CA LEU A 80 -1.17 -5.12 -18.37
C LEU A 80 -1.10 -6.62 -18.65
N THR A 81 0.04 -7.23 -18.35
CA THR A 81 0.17 -8.70 -18.34
C THR A 81 -0.58 -9.31 -17.15
N ALA A 82 -0.97 -10.58 -17.24
CA ALA A 82 -1.64 -11.28 -16.15
C ALA A 82 -0.81 -11.28 -14.85
N GLU A 83 0.52 -11.39 -14.97
CA GLU A 83 1.43 -11.30 -13.83
C GLU A 83 1.43 -9.91 -13.17
N GLN A 84 1.39 -8.85 -13.97
CA GLN A 84 1.29 -7.49 -13.44
C GLN A 84 -0.03 -7.28 -12.71
N VAL A 85 -1.15 -7.78 -13.24
CA VAL A 85 -2.46 -7.74 -12.57
C VAL A 85 -2.41 -8.48 -11.22
N ALA A 86 -1.84 -9.70 -11.20
CA ALA A 86 -1.66 -10.47 -9.97
C ALA A 86 -0.78 -9.73 -8.95
N LYS A 87 0.32 -9.10 -9.42
CA LYS A 87 1.22 -8.30 -8.60
C LYS A 87 0.53 -7.06 -8.02
N ILE A 88 -0.26 -6.33 -8.82
CA ILE A 88 -1.04 -5.18 -8.34
C ILE A 88 -2.00 -5.61 -7.24
N TYR A 89 -2.73 -6.72 -7.43
CA TYR A 89 -3.62 -7.21 -6.38
C TYR A 89 -2.86 -7.63 -5.11
N LYS A 90 -1.65 -8.18 -5.23
CA LYS A 90 -0.80 -8.51 -4.08
C LYS A 90 -0.43 -7.28 -3.23
N LEU A 91 -0.23 -6.11 -3.84
CA LEU A 91 0.08 -4.85 -3.11
C LEU A 91 -1.04 -4.44 -2.15
N ARG A 92 -2.26 -4.96 -2.32
CA ARG A 92 -3.34 -4.78 -1.34
C ARG A 92 -2.96 -5.26 0.06
N TRP A 93 -2.08 -6.27 0.21
CA TRP A 93 -1.61 -6.70 1.54
C TRP A 93 -0.75 -5.66 2.26
N ASP A 94 -0.12 -4.74 1.52
CA ASP A 94 0.70 -3.69 2.11
C ASP A 94 -0.18 -2.71 2.90
N ILE A 95 -1.42 -2.44 2.45
CA ILE A 95 -2.35 -1.59 3.20
C ILE A 95 -2.79 -2.25 4.51
N GLU A 96 -2.97 -3.57 4.54
CA GLU A 96 -3.29 -4.31 5.76
C GLU A 96 -2.12 -4.24 6.75
N SER A 97 -0.90 -4.39 6.24
CA SER A 97 0.33 -4.25 7.03
C SER A 97 0.46 -2.83 7.58
N PHE A 98 0.14 -1.81 6.77
CA PHE A 98 0.09 -0.42 7.20
C PHE A 98 -0.94 -0.20 8.31
N PHE A 99 -2.19 -0.65 8.14
CA PHE A 99 -3.21 -0.49 9.18
C PHE A 99 -2.91 -1.28 10.45
N LYS A 100 -2.26 -2.45 10.33
CA LYS A 100 -1.77 -3.22 11.49
C LYS A 100 -0.67 -2.47 12.24
N TRP A 101 0.30 -1.91 11.51
CA TRP A 101 1.34 -1.06 12.06
C TRP A 101 0.74 0.19 12.71
N TRP A 102 -0.21 0.84 12.03
CA TRP A 102 -0.92 2.03 12.47
C TRP A 102 -1.57 1.79 13.83
N LYS A 103 -2.43 0.77 13.94
CA LYS A 103 -3.12 0.42 15.18
C LYS A 103 -2.15 0.05 16.31
N LYS A 104 -1.00 -0.57 15.99
CA LYS A 104 0.01 -0.97 16.97
C LYS A 104 0.83 0.20 17.52
N HIS A 105 1.13 1.19 16.68
CA HIS A 105 2.12 2.22 17.01
C HIS A 105 1.51 3.59 17.30
N LEU A 106 0.39 3.91 16.66
CA LEU A 106 -0.44 5.01 17.08
C LEU A 106 -1.33 4.43 18.17
N LYS A 107 -0.89 4.56 19.43
CA LYS A 107 -1.79 4.42 20.57
C LYS A 107 -2.84 5.54 20.47
N VAL A 108 -3.83 5.38 19.58
CA VAL A 108 -5.01 6.24 19.45
C VAL A 108 -5.95 6.01 20.64
N TYR A 109 -5.40 6.02 21.85
CA TYR A 109 -6.13 5.80 23.10
C TYR A 109 -6.24 7.08 23.92
N HIS A 110 -5.36 8.07 23.70
CA HIS A 110 -5.60 9.43 24.16
C HIS A 110 -6.26 10.21 23.02
N LEU A 111 -7.56 9.99 22.85
CA LEU A 111 -8.41 10.90 22.08
C LEU A 111 -8.26 12.29 22.71
N ILE A 112 -7.67 13.22 21.97
CA ILE A 112 -7.50 14.61 22.43
C ILE A 112 -8.85 15.32 22.34
N ALA A 113 -9.70 14.90 21.40
CA ALA A 113 -11.06 15.38 21.21
C ALA A 113 -12.07 14.23 21.26
N ARG A 114 -13.25 14.49 21.83
CA ARG A 114 -14.37 13.53 21.92
C ARG A 114 -15.44 13.72 20.83
N SER A 115 -15.30 14.75 19.99
CA SER A 115 -16.21 15.00 18.86
C SER A 115 -15.76 14.24 17.61
N GLU A 116 -16.70 13.82 16.76
CA GLU A 116 -16.42 13.12 15.49
C GLU A 116 -15.41 13.88 14.62
N TYR A 117 -15.63 15.18 14.44
CA TYR A 117 -14.70 16.07 13.72
C TYR A 117 -13.31 16.10 14.36
N GLY A 118 -13.22 16.17 15.69
CA GLY A 118 -11.94 16.21 16.39
C GLY A 118 -11.16 14.91 16.21
N VAL A 119 -11.84 13.76 16.22
CA VAL A 119 -11.23 12.46 15.91
C VAL A 119 -10.76 12.39 14.46
N MET A 120 -11.57 12.86 13.52
CA MET A 120 -11.22 12.91 12.09
C MET A 120 -9.94 13.73 11.86
N VAL A 121 -9.88 14.95 12.41
CA VAL A 121 -8.70 15.82 12.32
C VAL A 121 -7.48 15.19 12.98
N GLN A 122 -7.65 14.52 14.13
CA GLN A 122 -6.56 13.83 14.81
C GLN A 122 -5.98 12.68 13.96
N ILE A 123 -6.84 11.90 13.29
CA ILE A 123 -6.40 10.83 12.38
C ILE A 123 -5.69 11.40 11.16
N LEU A 124 -6.28 12.41 10.50
CA LEU A 124 -5.70 13.06 9.33
C LEU A 124 -4.35 13.73 9.65
N GLY A 125 -4.27 14.45 10.77
CA GLY A 125 -3.02 15.07 11.24
C GLY A 125 -1.93 14.04 11.54
N GLY A 126 -2.31 12.89 12.13
CA GLY A 126 -1.41 11.76 12.32
C GLY A 126 -0.90 11.17 11.00
N LEU A 127 -1.77 11.06 9.98
CA LEU A 127 -1.42 10.52 8.65
C LEU A 127 -0.43 11.43 7.95
N ILE A 128 -0.73 12.72 7.90
CA ILE A 128 0.11 13.75 7.29
C ILE A 128 1.49 13.77 7.97
N SER A 129 1.52 13.79 9.31
CA SER A 129 2.78 13.81 10.08
C SER A 129 3.64 12.58 9.80
N TYR A 130 3.02 11.39 9.70
CA TYR A 130 3.72 10.16 9.36
C TYR A 130 4.29 10.19 7.93
N LEU A 131 3.51 10.65 6.96
CA LEU A 131 3.95 10.76 5.56
C LEU A 131 5.14 11.72 5.43
N LEU A 132 5.06 12.90 6.07
CA LEU A 132 6.17 13.86 6.10
C LEU A 132 7.42 13.24 6.73
N MET A 133 7.26 12.50 7.83
CA MET A 133 8.37 11.79 8.47
C MET A 133 8.97 10.70 7.55
N ALA A 134 8.13 10.02 6.76
CA ALA A 134 8.57 9.01 5.81
C ALA A 134 9.38 9.60 4.66
N ILE A 135 8.91 10.69 4.07
CA ILE A 135 9.62 11.43 3.04
C ILE A 135 10.96 11.94 3.60
N TYR A 136 10.94 12.57 4.79
CA TYR A 136 12.17 13.08 5.42
C TYR A 136 13.20 11.97 5.71
N CYS A 137 12.76 10.83 6.24
CA CYS A 137 13.67 9.70 6.53
C CYS A 137 14.27 9.10 5.26
N HIS A 138 13.44 9.00 4.21
CA HIS A 138 13.89 8.55 2.90
C HIS A 138 14.92 9.51 2.31
N ASP A 139 14.64 10.81 2.27
CA ASP A 139 15.50 11.78 1.59
C ASP A 139 16.81 12.08 2.34
N LYS A 140 16.76 12.12 3.68
CA LYS A 140 17.96 12.45 4.48
C LYS A 140 18.80 11.25 4.89
N PHE A 141 18.20 10.08 4.96
CA PHE A 141 18.89 8.89 5.49
C PHE A 141 18.78 7.66 4.61
N ASN A 142 18.01 7.70 3.52
CA ASN A 142 17.74 6.56 2.64
C ASN A 142 17.21 5.33 3.39
N GLU A 143 16.43 5.57 4.45
CA GLU A 143 15.91 4.56 5.36
C GLU A 143 14.37 4.61 5.45
N LYS A 144 13.72 3.46 5.62
CA LYS A 144 12.29 3.39 5.95
C LYS A 144 12.05 3.89 7.37
N VAL A 145 10.86 4.46 7.61
CA VAL A 145 10.45 4.89 8.94
C VAL A 145 10.43 3.71 9.90
N SER A 146 11.22 3.82 10.96
CA SER A 146 11.22 2.87 12.07
C SER A 146 10.94 3.59 13.38
N ILE A 147 10.34 2.89 14.35
CA ILE A 147 10.08 3.45 15.69
C ILE A 147 11.39 3.91 16.34
N LYS A 148 12.48 3.18 16.11
CA LYS A 148 13.81 3.54 16.60
C LYS A 148 14.24 4.90 16.03
N ARG A 149 14.07 5.10 14.71
CA ARG A 149 14.37 6.36 14.04
C ARG A 149 13.46 7.50 14.52
N ILE A 150 12.15 7.26 14.66
CA ILE A 150 11.21 8.26 15.21
C ILE A 150 11.63 8.68 16.62
N ARG A 151 12.00 7.72 17.49
CA ARG A 151 12.47 8.02 18.85
C ARG A 151 13.78 8.81 18.84
N GLN A 152 14.71 8.46 17.95
CA GLN A 152 15.96 9.21 17.78
C GLN A 152 15.69 10.65 17.33
N LEU A 153 14.86 10.85 16.31
CA LEU A 153 14.50 12.18 15.82
C LEU A 153 13.80 13.00 16.90
N ARG A 154 12.86 12.40 17.64
CA ARG A 154 12.21 13.06 18.79
C ARG A 154 13.24 13.50 19.82
N ASN A 155 14.17 12.62 20.20
CA ASN A 155 15.19 12.93 21.20
C ASN A 155 16.14 14.04 20.70
N ASP A 156 16.54 13.99 19.43
CA ASP A 156 17.41 14.99 18.80
C ASP A 156 16.71 16.37 18.81
N ILE A 157 15.44 16.45 18.38
CA ILE A 157 14.63 17.69 18.43
C ILE A 157 14.49 18.20 19.87
N GLN A 158 14.16 17.33 20.83
CA GLN A 158 14.02 17.73 22.23
C GLN A 158 15.35 18.24 22.83
N ASN A 159 16.48 17.66 22.43
CA ASN A 159 17.79 18.10 22.88
C ASN A 159 18.20 19.43 22.24
N GLU A 160 17.90 19.65 20.96
CA GLU A 160 18.13 20.93 20.28
C GLU A 160 17.31 22.06 20.90
N LEU A 161 16.04 21.81 21.22
CA LEU A 161 15.17 22.79 21.90
C LEU A 161 15.63 23.09 23.34
N ARG A 162 16.16 22.11 24.06
CA ARG A 162 16.66 22.30 25.44
C ARG A 162 18.03 22.99 25.51
N TYR A 163 18.86 22.85 24.49
CA TYR A 163 20.22 23.40 24.46
C TYR A 163 20.53 24.14 23.15
N PRO A 164 19.83 25.24 22.84
CA PRO A 164 19.93 25.94 21.55
C PRO A 164 21.34 26.46 21.25
N LEU A 165 22.17 26.72 22.27
CA LEU A 165 23.53 27.25 22.15
C LEU A 165 24.62 26.16 21.97
N SER A 166 24.25 24.86 21.93
CA SER A 166 25.23 23.75 21.85
C SER A 166 25.47 23.19 20.45
N GLY A 167 24.65 23.57 19.47
CA GLY A 167 24.63 22.99 18.11
C GLY A 167 25.98 23.03 17.39
N ASP A 168 26.77 24.08 17.61
CA ASP A 168 28.06 24.27 16.93
C ASP A 168 29.17 23.32 17.42
N ARG A 169 29.08 22.81 18.65
CA ARG A 169 30.10 21.89 19.21
C ARG A 169 29.78 20.42 18.93
N ALA A 170 28.50 20.06 18.86
CA ALA A 170 28.07 18.66 18.66
C ALA A 170 28.29 18.19 17.21
N VAL A 171 28.01 19.04 16.21
CA VAL A 171 28.25 18.73 14.79
C VAL A 171 29.75 18.56 14.51
N LYS A 172 30.61 19.40 15.11
CA LYS A 172 32.08 19.29 15.05
C LYS A 172 32.63 17.99 15.68
N LYS A 173 32.00 17.48 16.76
CA LYS A 173 32.37 16.19 17.37
C LYS A 173 31.97 14.98 16.51
N ARG A 174 30.77 14.98 15.90
CA ARG A 174 30.31 13.89 15.01
C ARG A 174 31.12 13.80 13.72
N THR A 175 31.48 14.92 13.09
CA THR A 175 32.36 14.95 11.91
C THR A 175 33.79 14.50 12.21
N LYS A 176 34.38 14.90 13.36
CA LYS A 176 35.69 14.38 13.81
C LYS A 176 35.69 12.86 14.04
N LYS A 177 34.60 12.29 14.55
CA LYS A 177 34.50 10.84 14.81
C LYS A 177 34.34 10.02 13.51
N LYS A 178 33.67 10.58 12.49
CA LYS A 178 33.62 9.99 11.13
C LYS A 178 34.99 10.05 10.42
N LYS A 179 35.69 11.20 10.45
CA LYS A 179 37.04 11.32 9.86
C LYS A 179 38.08 10.37 10.51
N LYS A 180 38.06 10.21 11.84
CA LYS A 180 38.96 9.26 12.54
C LYS A 180 38.72 7.78 12.21
N LYS A 181 37.52 7.42 11.75
CA LYS A 181 37.22 6.04 11.31
C LYS A 181 37.64 5.78 9.86
N SER A 182 37.72 6.82 9.02
CA SER A 182 38.14 6.69 7.62
C SER A 182 39.67 6.70 7.44
N ALA A 183 40.43 7.15 8.44
CA ALA A 183 41.90 7.17 8.42
C ALA A 183 42.53 5.98 9.17
N LYS A 184 41.74 4.97 9.51
CA LYS A 184 42.16 3.73 10.20
C LYS A 184 41.83 2.46 9.40
N THR A 185 41.56 2.64 8.12
CA THR A 185 41.48 1.60 7.08
C THR A 185 42.49 1.97 6.02
#